data_AF-A0A8J4BQ57-F1
#
_entry.id   AF-A0A8J4BQ57-F1
#
_cell.length_a   1.000
_cell.length_b   1.000
_cell.length_c   1.000
_cell.angle_alpha   90.00
_cell.angle_beta   90.00
_cell.angle_gamma   90.00
#
_symmetry.space_group_name_H-M   'P 1'
#
loop_
_entity.id
_entity.type
_entity.pdbx_description
1 polymer ?
#
loop_
_entity_poly.entity_id
_entity_poly.type
_entity_poly.pdbx_seq_one_letter_code
_entity_poly.pdbx_strand_id
1 'polypeptide(L)'
;MGSPVEEGSRVVKQVIDSGAFDDIRKNVFEELRQSTALRDYVREQVDNSKTLSGDTLKSYKDRKKVLEDLQNELKDRLVERASRVVWEILTNAVGRVALDIERKVHEAICYLHEARQKQQQQQQAAVAAAQPPQGQITAADAGQGSSFPTRLPTSSIASLACQPQPQQHSNRPPPRHYGVYGNF
;
A
#
# COMPACT_ATOMS: atom_id res chain seq x y z
N MET A 1 4.84 17.48 6.69
CA MET A 1 3.98 16.58 5.90
C MET A 1 4.88 15.93 4.87
N GLY A 2 5.06 14.60 4.91
CA GLY A 2 5.92 13.91 3.94
C GLY A 2 5.37 14.07 2.53
N SER A 3 6.25 14.09 1.52
CA SER A 3 5.78 14.20 0.14
C SER A 3 5.03 12.92 -0.28
N PRO A 4 4.08 12.98 -1.23
CA PRO A 4 3.41 11.79 -1.75
C PRO A 4 4.38 10.72 -2.25
N VAL A 5 5.55 11.14 -2.76
CA VAL A 5 6.62 10.27 -3.26
C VAL A 5 7.32 9.52 -2.11
N GLU A 6 7.54 10.18 -0.98
CA GLU A 6 8.10 9.55 0.22
C GLU A 6 7.13 8.53 0.84
N GLU A 7 5.83 8.82 0.82
CA GLU A 7 4.81 7.90 1.31
C GLU A 7 4.72 6.66 0.40
N GLY A 8 4.71 6.84 -0.92
CA GLY A 8 4.76 5.74 -1.87
C GLY A 8 6.00 4.85 -1.69
N SER A 9 7.18 5.45 -1.50
CA SER A 9 8.41 4.70 -1.27
C SER A 9 8.37 3.86 0.02
N ARG A 10 7.75 4.38 1.08
CA ARG A 10 7.56 3.64 2.34
C ARG A 10 6.60 2.48 2.17
N VAL A 11 5.51 2.66 1.42
CA VAL A 11 4.55 1.59 1.12
C VAL A 11 5.22 0.48 0.33
N VAL A 12 5.96 0.81 -0.74
CA VAL A 12 6.69 -0.19 -1.54
C VAL A 12 7.69 -0.95 -0.67
N LYS A 13 8.45 -0.24 0.19
CA LYS A 13 9.36 -0.88 1.12
C LYS A 13 8.63 -1.85 2.06
N GLN A 14 7.50 -1.46 2.62
CA GLN A 14 6.70 -2.33 3.49
C GLN A 14 6.15 -3.57 2.75
N VAL A 15 5.74 -3.42 1.49
CA VAL A 15 5.30 -4.54 0.64
C VAL A 15 6.45 -5.52 0.37
N ILE A 16 7.67 -5.02 0.20
CA ILE A 16 8.87 -5.86 0.04
C ILE A 16 9.21 -6.54 1.36
N ASP A 17 9.32 -5.79 2.45
CA ASP A 17 9.75 -6.28 3.77
C ASP A 17 8.75 -7.29 4.37
N SER A 18 7.47 -7.21 4.00
CA SER A 18 6.43 -8.15 4.43
C SER A 18 6.43 -9.48 3.65
N GLY A 19 7.23 -9.61 2.59
CA GLY A 19 7.23 -10.77 1.69
C GLY A 19 6.07 -10.79 0.69
N ALA A 20 5.16 -9.80 0.72
CA ALA A 20 4.04 -9.72 -0.20
C ALA A 20 4.48 -9.61 -1.67
N PHE A 21 5.61 -8.95 -1.93
CA PHE A 21 6.19 -8.88 -3.28
C PHE A 21 6.51 -10.27 -3.87
N ASP A 22 7.04 -11.18 -3.06
CA ASP A 22 7.37 -12.53 -3.50
C ASP A 22 6.11 -13.38 -3.76
N ASP A 23 5.06 -13.18 -2.96
CA ASP A 23 3.78 -13.86 -3.18
C ASP A 23 3.09 -13.37 -4.46
N ILE A 24 3.11 -12.05 -4.72
CA ILE A 24 2.64 -11.48 -6.00
C ILE A 24 3.45 -12.07 -7.16
N ARG A 25 4.79 -12.14 -7.03
CA ARG A 25 5.67 -12.73 -8.06
C ARG A 25 5.30 -14.19 -8.35
N LYS A 26 5.06 -15.01 -7.32
CA LYS A 26 4.60 -16.40 -7.48
C LYS A 26 3.26 -16.46 -8.22
N ASN A 27 2.29 -15.64 -7.82
CA ASN A 27 0.97 -15.58 -8.43
C ASN A 27 1.05 -15.21 -9.92
N VAL A 28 1.89 -14.24 -10.29
CA VAL A 28 2.16 -13.90 -11.69
C VAL A 28 2.71 -15.10 -12.47
N PHE A 29 3.67 -15.84 -11.90
CA PHE A 29 4.23 -17.03 -12.54
C PHE A 29 3.20 -18.16 -12.71
N GLU A 30 2.29 -18.33 -11.75
CA GLU A 30 1.20 -19.31 -11.84
C GLU A 30 0.23 -18.94 -12.97
N GLU A 31 -0.21 -17.69 -13.04
CA GLU A 31 -1.08 -17.22 -14.13
C GLU A 31 -0.39 -17.31 -15.49
N LEU A 32 0.90 -16.92 -15.57
CA LEU A 32 1.68 -17.02 -16.79
C LEU A 32 1.78 -18.47 -17.29
N ARG A 33 1.94 -19.44 -16.39
CA ARG A 33 1.94 -20.88 -16.72
C ARG A 33 0.60 -21.38 -17.23
N GLN A 34 -0.49 -20.80 -16.75
CA GLN A 34 -1.84 -21.18 -17.15
C GLN A 34 -2.26 -20.54 -18.47
N SER A 35 -1.58 -19.48 -18.92
CA SER A 35 -1.84 -18.80 -20.19
C SER A 35 -1.87 -19.77 -21.37
N THR A 36 -3.04 -19.97 -21.98
CA THR A 36 -3.19 -20.72 -23.23
C THR A 36 -2.56 -19.96 -24.39
N ALA A 37 -2.77 -18.64 -24.44
CA ALA A 37 -2.21 -17.77 -25.48
C ALA A 37 -0.68 -17.84 -25.56
N LEU A 38 0.02 -17.89 -24.42
CA LEU A 38 1.48 -18.08 -24.42
C LEU A 38 1.88 -19.47 -24.89
N ARG A 39 1.17 -20.51 -24.47
CA ARG A 39 1.45 -21.91 -24.88
C ARG A 39 1.23 -22.12 -26.37
N ASP A 40 0.15 -21.58 -26.92
CA ASP A 40 -0.16 -21.67 -28.35
C ASP A 40 0.86 -20.89 -29.17
N TYR A 41 1.27 -19.71 -28.71
CA TYR A 41 2.36 -18.95 -29.33
C TYR A 41 3.69 -19.72 -29.32
N VAL A 42 4.06 -20.34 -28.19
CA VAL A 42 5.28 -21.17 -28.11
C VAL A 42 5.21 -22.32 -29.10
N ARG A 43 4.06 -23.02 -29.20
CA ARG A 43 3.87 -24.10 -30.19
C ARG A 43 4.07 -23.59 -31.60
N GLU A 44 3.43 -22.47 -31.96
CA GLU A 44 3.57 -21.85 -33.28
C GLU A 44 5.03 -21.45 -33.59
N GLN A 45 5.77 -20.91 -32.62
CA GLN A 45 7.17 -20.55 -32.82
C GLN A 45 8.07 -21.77 -33.01
N VAL A 46 7.77 -22.88 -32.33
CA VAL A 46 8.47 -24.15 -32.50
C VAL A 46 8.17 -24.76 -33.87
N ASP A 47 6.90 -24.76 -34.29
CA ASP A 47 6.48 -25.30 -35.60
C ASP A 47 7.11 -24.52 -36.77
N ASN A 48 7.30 -23.20 -36.60
CA ASN A 48 7.93 -22.32 -37.58
C ASN A 48 9.46 -22.19 -37.43
N SER A 49 10.10 -23.00 -36.58
CA SER A 49 11.53 -22.87 -36.30
C SER A 49 12.40 -23.23 -37.51
N LYS A 50 13.44 -22.41 -37.72
CA LYS A 50 14.49 -22.68 -38.72
C LYS A 50 15.42 -23.80 -38.27
N THR A 51 15.66 -23.91 -36.97
CA THR A 51 16.49 -24.96 -36.37
C THR A 51 15.89 -26.35 -36.57
N LEU A 52 14.56 -26.46 -36.46
CA LEU A 52 13.82 -27.71 -36.66
C LEU A 52 13.44 -27.97 -38.13
N SER A 53 13.72 -27.02 -39.02
CA SER A 53 13.49 -27.20 -40.47
C SER A 53 14.40 -28.30 -41.04
N GLY A 54 13.85 -29.08 -41.96
CA GLY A 54 14.38 -30.39 -42.36
C GLY A 54 15.82 -30.40 -42.91
N ASP A 55 16.33 -29.30 -43.45
CA ASP A 55 17.70 -29.24 -43.96
C ASP A 55 18.73 -28.87 -42.89
N THR A 56 18.36 -28.01 -41.93
CA THR A 56 19.19 -27.70 -40.77
C THR A 56 19.28 -28.90 -39.83
N LEU A 57 18.16 -29.60 -39.61
CA LEU A 57 18.07 -30.73 -38.68
C LEU A 57 18.97 -31.91 -39.07
N LYS A 58 19.09 -32.20 -40.38
CA LYS A 58 19.97 -33.27 -40.91
C LYS A 58 21.46 -33.02 -40.64
N SER A 59 21.84 -31.75 -40.43
CA SER A 59 23.24 -31.35 -40.17
C SER A 59 23.67 -31.62 -38.73
N TYR A 60 22.72 -31.70 -37.80
CA TYR A 60 23.04 -31.91 -36.39
C TYR A 60 23.38 -33.37 -36.10
N LYS A 61 24.53 -33.55 -35.42
CA LYS A 61 24.95 -34.85 -34.86
C LYS A 61 24.62 -34.98 -33.37
N ASP A 62 24.36 -33.85 -32.69
CA ASP A 62 24.09 -33.78 -31.25
C ASP A 62 22.75 -33.10 -30.98
N ARG A 63 21.88 -33.79 -30.25
CA ARG A 63 20.56 -33.30 -29.81
C ARG A 63 20.67 -32.11 -28.88
N LYS A 64 21.70 -32.05 -28.03
CA LYS A 64 21.88 -30.93 -27.09
C LYS A 64 22.09 -29.63 -27.86
N LYS A 65 22.92 -29.68 -28.89
CA LYS A 65 23.18 -28.53 -29.78
C LYS A 65 21.93 -28.05 -30.50
N VAL A 66 21.07 -28.96 -30.97
CA VAL A 66 19.77 -28.60 -31.57
C VAL A 66 18.91 -27.81 -30.58
N LEU A 67 18.84 -28.24 -29.32
CA LEU A 67 18.03 -27.58 -28.31
C LEU A 67 18.61 -26.23 -27.89
N GLU A 68 19.94 -26.11 -27.80
CA GLU A 68 20.61 -24.84 -27.51
C GLU A 68 20.41 -23.84 -28.65
N ASP A 69 20.56 -24.25 -29.91
CA ASP A 69 20.37 -23.38 -31.07
C ASP A 69 18.89 -22.98 -31.23
N LEU A 70 17.95 -23.91 -30.98
CA LEU A 70 16.51 -23.61 -30.93
C LEU A 70 16.17 -22.63 -29.80
N GLN A 71 16.76 -22.84 -28.61
CA GLN A 71 16.58 -21.93 -27.49
C GLN A 71 17.10 -20.54 -27.84
N ASN A 72 18.29 -20.42 -28.43
CA ASN A 72 18.87 -19.15 -28.83
C ASN A 72 18.05 -18.45 -29.92
N GLU A 73 17.49 -19.21 -30.88
CA GLU A 73 16.60 -18.69 -31.92
C GLU A 73 15.31 -18.09 -31.33
N LEU A 74 14.70 -18.78 -30.37
CA LEU A 74 13.37 -18.43 -29.87
C LEU A 74 13.39 -17.54 -28.62
N LYS A 75 14.49 -17.52 -27.86
CA LYS A 75 14.57 -16.87 -26.54
C LYS A 75 14.04 -15.45 -26.54
N ASP A 76 14.52 -14.59 -27.42
CA ASP A 76 14.16 -13.17 -27.38
C ASP A 76 12.67 -12.95 -27.68
N ARG A 77 12.12 -13.69 -28.66
CA ARG A 77 10.70 -13.63 -29.02
C ARG A 77 9.80 -14.16 -27.91
N LEU A 78 10.21 -15.26 -27.27
CA LEU A 78 9.46 -15.85 -26.17
C LEU A 78 9.49 -14.94 -24.93
N VAL A 79 10.63 -14.32 -24.64
CA VAL A 79 10.77 -13.34 -23.54
C VAL A 79 9.91 -12.10 -23.82
N GLU A 80 9.90 -11.59 -25.04
CA GLU A 80 9.05 -10.45 -25.42
C GLU A 80 7.56 -10.79 -25.32
N ARG A 81 7.15 -11.98 -25.78
CA ARG A 81 5.74 -12.38 -25.65
C ARG A 81 5.35 -12.59 -24.19
N ALA A 82 6.22 -13.24 -23.40
CA ALA A 82 5.98 -13.45 -21.98
C ALA A 82 5.87 -12.13 -21.21
N SER A 83 6.71 -11.12 -21.51
CA SER A 83 6.63 -9.82 -20.85
C SER A 83 5.31 -9.09 -21.14
N ARG A 84 4.79 -9.18 -22.38
CA ARG A 84 3.47 -8.65 -22.74
C ARG A 84 2.35 -9.34 -21.96
N VAL A 85 2.37 -10.67 -21.88
CA VAL A 85 1.37 -11.45 -21.13
C VAL A 85 1.45 -11.13 -19.64
N VAL A 86 2.65 -10.99 -19.07
CA VAL A 86 2.82 -10.56 -17.68
C VAL A 86 2.23 -9.17 -17.45
N TRP A 87 2.42 -8.24 -18.38
CA TRP A 87 1.82 -6.91 -18.28
C TRP A 87 0.28 -6.97 -18.33
N GLU A 88 -0.29 -7.80 -19.21
CA GLU A 88 -1.73 -8.06 -19.25
C GLU A 88 -2.25 -8.64 -17.93
N ILE A 89 -1.53 -9.60 -17.33
CA ILE A 89 -1.85 -10.17 -16.01
C ILE A 89 -1.85 -9.10 -14.92
N LEU A 90 -0.82 -8.24 -14.90
CA LEU A 90 -0.66 -7.19 -13.88
C LEU A 90 -1.70 -6.07 -14.02
N THR A 91 -2.12 -5.76 -15.24
CA THR A 91 -3.01 -4.61 -15.52
C THR A 91 -4.49 -4.99 -15.65
N ASN A 92 -4.81 -6.28 -15.66
CA ASN A 92 -6.19 -6.74 -15.66
C ASN A 92 -6.85 -6.45 -14.31
N ALA A 93 -7.63 -5.37 -14.23
CA ALA A 93 -8.27 -4.89 -13.00
C ALA A 93 -9.19 -5.91 -12.31
N VAL A 94 -9.70 -6.91 -13.04
CA VAL A 94 -10.56 -7.97 -12.49
C VAL A 94 -9.75 -9.27 -12.24
N GLY A 95 -8.48 -9.28 -12.64
CA GLY A 95 -7.56 -10.39 -12.48
C GLY A 95 -7.15 -10.61 -11.03
N ARG A 96 -6.89 -11.87 -10.67
CA ARG A 96 -6.51 -12.25 -9.31
C ARG A 96 -5.22 -11.55 -8.87
N VAL A 97 -4.20 -11.47 -9.73
CA VAL A 97 -2.96 -10.76 -9.42
C VAL A 97 -3.19 -9.28 -9.15
N ALA A 98 -3.97 -8.57 -9.97
CA ALA A 98 -4.22 -7.13 -9.76
C ALA A 98 -4.94 -6.87 -8.43
N LEU A 99 -5.97 -7.68 -8.13
CA LEU A 99 -6.69 -7.59 -6.86
C LEU A 99 -5.80 -7.92 -5.65
N ASP A 100 -4.86 -8.85 -5.80
CA ASP A 100 -3.87 -9.15 -4.76
C ASP A 100 -2.90 -7.99 -4.54
N ILE A 101 -2.43 -7.35 -5.61
CA ILE A 101 -1.59 -6.14 -5.52
C ILE A 101 -2.34 -5.04 -4.76
N GLU A 102 -3.58 -4.72 -5.14
CA GLU A 102 -4.39 -3.69 -4.49
C GLU A 102 -4.58 -4.00 -3.00
N ARG A 103 -4.91 -5.24 -2.67
CA ARG A 103 -5.06 -5.69 -1.28
C ARG A 103 -3.76 -5.54 -0.49
N LYS A 104 -2.63 -6.01 -1.02
CA LYS A 104 -1.32 -5.94 -0.34
C LYS A 104 -0.82 -4.52 -0.15
N VAL A 105 -1.04 -3.65 -1.13
CA VAL A 105 -0.76 -2.22 -1.03
C VAL A 105 -1.64 -1.57 0.04
N HIS A 106 -2.93 -1.89 0.06
CA HIS A 106 -3.85 -1.39 1.09
C HIS A 106 -3.44 -1.84 2.50
N GLU A 107 -3.12 -3.11 2.70
CA GLU A 107 -2.60 -3.66 3.96
C GLU A 107 -1.34 -2.90 4.43
N ALA A 108 -0.41 -2.62 3.51
CA ALA A 108 0.80 -1.87 3.81
C ALA A 108 0.52 -0.41 4.20
N ILE A 109 -0.42 0.26 3.52
CA ILE A 109 -0.84 1.62 3.87
C ILE A 109 -1.42 1.66 5.27
N CYS A 110 -2.36 0.75 5.58
CA CYS A 110 -2.98 0.64 6.91
C CYS A 110 -1.93 0.43 8.00
N TYR A 111 -1.02 -0.52 7.78
CA TYR A 111 0.08 -0.79 8.72
C TYR A 111 0.94 0.46 9.00
N LEU A 112 1.34 1.19 7.95
CA LEU A 112 2.18 2.39 8.10
C LEU A 112 1.43 3.51 8.83
N HIS A 113 0.13 3.66 8.60
CA HIS A 113 -0.69 4.64 9.30
C HIS A 113 -0.84 4.30 10.77
N GLU A 114 -1.11 3.04 11.11
CA GLU A 114 -1.17 2.58 12.50
C GLU A 114 0.17 2.75 13.23
N ALA A 115 1.29 2.40 12.58
CA ALA A 115 2.62 2.58 13.13
C ALA A 115 2.93 4.06 13.41
N ARG A 116 2.53 4.96 12.51
CA ARG A 116 2.70 6.42 12.66
C ARG A 116 1.88 6.95 13.84
N GLN A 117 0.63 6.51 13.99
CA GLN A 117 -0.21 6.92 15.11
C GLN A 117 0.37 6.48 16.46
N LYS A 118 0.86 5.24 16.55
CA LYS A 118 1.54 4.73 17.75
C LYS A 118 2.79 5.54 18.11
N GLN A 119 3.61 5.90 17.12
CA GLN A 119 4.79 6.76 17.35
C GLN A 119 4.41 8.15 17.86
N GLN A 120 3.36 8.76 17.31
CA GLN A 120 2.89 10.08 17.76
C GLN A 120 2.38 10.03 19.21
N GLN A 121 1.64 8.98 19.58
CA GLN A 121 1.18 8.78 20.96
C GLN A 121 2.36 8.59 21.92
N GLN A 122 3.37 7.81 21.54
CA GLN A 122 4.57 7.61 22.36
C GLN A 122 5.38 8.90 22.53
N GLN A 123 5.52 9.72 21.47
CA GLN A 123 6.17 11.02 21.59
C GLN A 123 5.41 11.97 22.50
N GLN A 124 4.08 12.04 22.39
CA GLN A 124 3.26 12.88 23.28
C GLN A 124 3.35 12.41 24.73
N ALA A 125 3.32 11.10 24.99
CA ALA A 125 3.50 10.54 26.33
C ALA A 125 4.90 10.84 26.90
N ALA A 126 5.95 10.72 26.08
CA ALA A 126 7.32 11.02 26.49
C ALA A 126 7.52 12.52 26.79
N VAL A 127 6.92 13.41 26.00
CA VAL A 127 6.96 14.86 26.24
C VAL A 127 6.18 15.23 27.50
N ALA A 128 5.01 14.62 27.74
CA ALA A 128 4.22 14.84 28.96
C ALA A 128 4.95 14.33 30.22
N ALA A 129 5.64 13.20 30.14
CA ALA A 129 6.43 12.65 31.23
C ALA A 129 7.72 13.44 31.53
N ALA A 130 8.23 14.20 30.56
CA ALA A 130 9.43 15.02 30.71
C ALA A 130 9.17 16.45 31.21
N GLN A 131 7.91 16.87 31.36
CA GLN A 131 7.59 18.16 31.99
C GLN A 131 7.84 18.08 33.50
N PRO A 132 8.68 18.95 34.08
CA PRO A 132 8.84 19.00 35.54
C PRO A 132 7.51 19.38 36.18
N PRO A 133 7.16 18.82 37.36
CA PRO A 133 6.00 19.27 38.10
C PRO A 133 6.18 20.77 38.40
N GLN A 134 5.43 21.63 37.69
CA GLN A 134 5.31 23.03 38.09
C GLN A 134 4.75 23.03 39.51
N GLY A 135 5.54 23.61 40.42
CA GLY A 135 5.41 23.44 41.86
C GLY A 135 3.98 23.59 42.35
N GLN A 136 3.47 22.53 42.97
CA GLN A 136 2.50 22.69 44.06
C GLN A 136 3.22 23.46 45.16
N ILE A 137 2.88 24.75 45.29
CA ILE A 137 3.25 25.54 46.45
C ILE A 137 2.40 24.98 47.60
N THR A 138 2.97 24.04 48.35
CA THR A 138 2.40 23.51 49.58
C THR A 138 2.45 24.61 50.64
N ALA A 139 1.29 24.92 51.20
CA ALA A 139 1.17 25.74 52.40
C ALA A 139 1.97 25.11 53.56
N ALA A 140 2.74 25.94 54.27
CA ALA A 140 3.22 25.63 55.61
C ALA A 140 3.06 26.88 56.50
N ASP A 141 2.40 26.62 57.62
CA ASP A 141 1.87 27.48 58.66
C ASP A 141 2.95 28.06 59.59
N ALA A 142 2.77 29.32 60.04
CA ALA A 142 3.17 29.80 61.36
C ALA A 142 2.65 31.22 61.65
N GLY A 143 1.69 31.36 62.59
CA GLY A 143 1.73 32.44 63.58
C GLY A 143 0.68 33.57 63.51
N GLN A 144 -0.49 33.32 64.11
CA GLN A 144 -1.32 34.19 64.96
C GLN A 144 -1.46 35.71 64.65
N GLY A 145 -2.70 36.14 64.36
CA GLY A 145 -3.12 37.55 64.47
C GLY A 145 -4.55 37.78 63.98
N SER A 146 -5.49 37.87 64.92
CA SER A 146 -6.92 38.16 64.76
C SER A 146 -7.28 39.32 63.81
N SER A 147 -8.22 39.11 62.87
CA SER A 147 -9.42 39.96 62.68
C SER A 147 -10.26 39.52 61.45
N PHE A 148 -11.52 39.17 61.69
CA PHE A 148 -12.64 39.11 60.69
C PHE A 148 -13.24 40.53 60.52
N PRO A 149 -14.19 40.83 59.57
CA PRO A 149 -15.13 39.95 58.83
C PRO A 149 -15.19 40.29 57.30
N THR A 150 -15.98 39.69 56.37
CA THR A 150 -17.40 39.30 56.36
C THR A 150 -17.74 38.54 55.05
N ARG A 151 -18.75 37.65 55.13
CA ARG A 151 -19.76 37.24 54.09
C ARG A 151 -19.50 36.01 53.19
N LEU A 152 -20.11 34.90 53.64
CA LEU A 152 -20.64 33.70 52.95
C LEU A 152 -21.78 34.03 51.94
N PRO A 153 -22.43 33.04 51.25
CA PRO A 153 -22.03 31.71 50.75
C PRO A 153 -22.32 31.62 49.21
N THR A 154 -22.09 30.53 48.45
CA THR A 154 -23.08 29.45 48.21
C THR A 154 -22.44 28.17 47.67
N SER A 155 -22.93 27.06 48.21
CA SER A 155 -22.75 25.64 47.87
C SER A 155 -23.23 25.24 46.47
N SER A 156 -22.63 24.18 45.89
CA SER A 156 -23.37 22.92 45.59
C SER A 156 -22.47 21.82 45.02
N ILE A 157 -22.86 20.60 45.40
CA ILE A 157 -22.25 19.29 45.19
C ILE A 157 -22.89 18.59 43.97
N ALA A 158 -22.09 17.72 43.32
CA ALA A 158 -22.46 16.54 42.53
C ALA A 158 -23.26 16.68 41.22
N SER A 159 -22.81 15.99 40.16
CA SER A 159 -23.34 14.65 39.80
C SER A 159 -22.82 14.15 38.46
N LEU A 160 -22.71 12.83 38.36
CA LEU A 160 -22.48 12.03 37.16
C LEU A 160 -23.58 12.20 36.09
N ALA A 161 -23.21 11.73 34.89
CA ALA A 161 -24.03 10.95 33.95
C ALA A 161 -24.62 11.66 32.71
N CYS A 162 -24.12 11.16 31.57
CA CYS A 162 -24.82 10.73 30.35
C CYS A 162 -25.86 11.62 29.63
N GLN A 163 -25.65 11.64 28.30
CA GLN A 163 -26.65 11.60 27.20
C GLN A 163 -27.00 12.95 26.50
N PRO A 164 -27.59 12.96 25.27
CA PRO A 164 -26.89 12.96 23.98
C PRO A 164 -27.33 14.06 22.96
N GLN A 165 -26.57 14.17 21.83
CA GLN A 165 -26.94 14.66 20.47
C GLN A 165 -27.30 16.17 20.27
N PRO A 166 -27.23 16.77 19.05
CA PRO A 166 -27.61 16.21 17.73
C PRO A 166 -26.74 16.55 16.48
N GLN A 167 -27.14 15.92 15.37
CA GLN A 167 -26.71 16.12 13.98
C GLN A 167 -26.96 17.55 13.45
N GLN A 168 -26.02 18.08 12.64
CA GLN A 168 -26.22 19.09 11.58
C GLN A 168 -25.11 18.86 10.53
N HIS A 169 -25.35 18.11 9.45
CA HIS A 169 -25.68 18.59 8.10
C HIS A 169 -24.77 19.67 7.49
N SER A 170 -24.09 19.24 6.42
CA SER A 170 -23.86 19.95 5.15
C SER A 170 -23.05 21.26 5.14
N ASN A 171 -21.80 21.17 4.64
CA ASN A 171 -21.21 22.23 3.83
C ASN A 171 -20.30 21.62 2.76
N ARG A 172 -20.95 21.12 1.70
CA ARG A 172 -20.31 20.73 0.44
C ARG A 172 -20.28 21.98 -0.46
N PRO A 173 -19.12 22.42 -0.97
CA PRO A 173 -19.08 23.51 -1.96
C PRO A 173 -19.69 23.03 -3.29
N PRO A 174 -20.36 23.92 -4.05
CA PRO A 174 -21.07 23.55 -5.28
C PRO A 174 -20.10 23.14 -6.40
N PRO A 175 -20.53 22.26 -7.33
CA PRO A 175 -19.73 21.86 -8.48
C PRO A 175 -19.57 23.02 -9.46
N ARG A 176 -18.33 23.22 -9.93
CA ARG A 176 -18.02 24.11 -11.05
C ARG A 176 -18.59 23.52 -12.34
N HIS A 177 -19.55 24.23 -12.91
CA HIS A 177 -20.07 24.02 -14.25
C HIS A 177 -18.95 24.32 -15.26
N TYR A 178 -18.39 23.30 -15.92
CA TYR A 178 -17.64 23.52 -17.17
C TYR A 178 -18.62 23.37 -18.33
N GLY A 179 -18.77 24.47 -19.05
CA GLY A 179 -19.64 24.58 -20.21
C GLY A 179 -19.23 23.63 -21.32
N VAL A 180 -20.27 23.11 -21.95
CA VAL A 180 -20.30 22.52 -23.28
C VAL A 180 -19.79 23.54 -24.29
N TYR A 181 -18.70 23.21 -24.98
CA TYR A 181 -18.50 23.57 -26.39
C TYR A 181 -18.62 22.22 -27.13
N GLY A 182 -19.54 22.01 -28.07
CA GLY A 182 -19.90 22.92 -29.14
C GLY A 182 -19.09 22.49 -30.37
N ASN A 183 -19.76 21.77 -31.26
CA ASN A 183 -19.34 21.30 -32.59
C ASN A 183 -18.30 22.16 -33.31
N PHE A 184 -17.31 21.50 -33.92
CA PHE A 184 -16.92 21.66 -35.33
C PHE A 184 -16.32 20.34 -35.84
#